data_AF-A0A8C6S8I6-F1
#
_entry.id   AF-A0A8C6S8I6-F1
#
_cell.length_a   1.000
_cell.length_b   1.000
_cell.length_c   1.000
_cell.angle_alpha   90.00
_cell.angle_beta   90.00
_cell.angle_gamma   90.00
#
_symmetry.space_group_name_H-M   'P 1'
#
loop_
_entity.id
_entity.type
_entity.pdbx_description
1 polymer ?
#
loop_
_entity_poly.entity_id
_entity_poly.type
_entity_poly.pdbx_seq_one_letter_code
_entity_poly.pdbx_strand_id
1 'polypeptide(L)'
;MCGFECVVPSVQPHVMIKSPFKHVCNPVPCLMRPRSCFHKFIEDVSEFYVSYPRSYSLLIDEPERCQQGAPFLVLVVPVSPGDRTSRDAIRDTWGGRWSASGREVQLYFLLGSIAEGNETQLDRSESRIHHDIVQGDFVDSYRNLTLKTMLMLEWLSSHCPDSAYAMKLLSTAPRRSYVSGMVQHRAEVQRDTRSKWYLPSSRILQVSARVRALYIEDVYVGLCLRELGVAPRLSHMFKAGLPGFLIPRCYWTDIITTIMRDSEQLLETWETYQKQLGSVRELGFC
;
A
#
# COMPACT_ATOMS: atom_id res chain seq x y z
N MET A 1 -32.54 -13.38 -31.63
CA MET A 1 -31.29 -13.94 -31.08
C MET A 1 -30.14 -13.55 -32.01
N CYS A 2 -28.90 -13.49 -31.50
CA CYS A 2 -27.76 -12.63 -31.90
C CYS A 2 -27.82 -11.30 -31.13
N GLY A 3 -27.10 -11.07 -30.02
CA GLY A 3 -25.84 -11.66 -29.56
C GLY A 3 -24.81 -10.53 -29.52
N PHE A 4 -24.87 -9.67 -28.51
CA PHE A 4 -23.82 -8.70 -28.24
C PHE A 4 -22.93 -9.28 -27.13
N GLU A 5 -21.80 -9.84 -27.55
CA GLU A 5 -20.63 -9.95 -26.69
C GLU A 5 -20.23 -8.53 -26.29
N CYS A 6 -20.48 -8.16 -25.03
CA CYS A 6 -19.81 -7.02 -24.44
C CYS A 6 -18.36 -7.41 -24.23
N VAL A 7 -17.50 -6.99 -25.17
CA VAL A 7 -16.06 -6.96 -24.99
C VAL A 7 -15.77 -6.02 -23.83
N VAL A 8 -15.55 -6.57 -22.64
CA VAL A 8 -15.07 -5.81 -21.47
C VAL A 8 -13.59 -5.55 -21.73
N PRO A 9 -13.15 -4.28 -21.89
CA PRO A 9 -11.73 -4.00 -22.02
C PRO A 9 -11.05 -4.39 -20.71
N SER A 10 -9.96 -5.16 -20.78
CA SER A 10 -9.11 -5.53 -19.64
C SER A 10 -8.78 -4.29 -18.78
N VAL A 11 -9.25 -4.26 -17.53
CA VAL A 11 -9.11 -3.11 -16.60
C VAL A 11 -8.10 -3.46 -15.51
N GLN A 12 -6.86 -3.01 -15.67
CA GLN A 12 -5.80 -3.21 -14.67
C GLN A 12 -6.03 -2.40 -13.37
N PRO A 13 -5.49 -2.85 -12.22
CA PRO A 13 -5.71 -2.18 -10.94
C PRO A 13 -5.06 -0.80 -10.84
N HIS A 14 -5.84 0.15 -10.35
CA HIS A 14 -5.34 1.42 -9.84
C HIS A 14 -4.68 1.24 -8.47
N VAL A 15 -3.37 1.49 -8.35
CA VAL A 15 -2.68 1.33 -7.07
C VAL A 15 -2.74 2.61 -6.23
N MET A 16 -3.44 2.54 -5.09
CA MET A 16 -3.41 3.55 -4.04
C MET A 16 -2.32 3.21 -3.02
N ILE A 17 -1.26 4.02 -2.98
CA ILE A 17 -0.18 3.90 -1.99
C ILE A 17 -0.37 5.01 -0.96
N LYS A 18 -0.62 4.64 0.30
CA LYS A 18 -0.63 5.59 1.40
C LYS A 18 0.80 6.01 1.69
N SER A 19 1.15 7.25 1.38
CA SER A 19 2.44 7.81 1.74
C SER A 19 2.37 8.56 3.08
N PRO A 20 3.22 8.25 4.07
CA PRO A 20 3.23 8.92 5.37
C PRO A 20 4.12 10.16 5.31
N PHE A 21 3.61 11.28 4.81
CA PHE A 21 4.36 12.54 4.77
C PHE A 21 3.78 13.60 5.71
N LYS A 22 4.53 13.94 6.76
CA LYS A 22 4.40 15.18 7.54
C LYS A 22 5.78 15.71 7.89
N HIS A 23 6.24 16.76 7.20
CA HIS A 23 6.86 17.98 7.71
C HIS A 23 7.34 18.88 6.56
N VAL A 24 7.25 20.18 6.83
CA VAL A 24 7.40 21.33 5.92
C VAL A 24 8.87 21.73 5.81
N CYS A 25 9.44 21.71 4.61
CA CYS A 25 10.59 22.57 4.32
C CYS A 25 10.04 23.97 3.99
N ASN A 26 10.21 24.94 4.91
CA ASN A 26 9.94 26.34 4.60
C ASN A 26 10.95 26.84 3.55
N PRO A 27 10.50 27.53 2.49
CA PRO A 27 11.41 28.22 1.59
C PRO A 27 11.93 29.47 2.29
N VAL A 28 13.17 29.46 2.76
CA VAL A 28 13.88 30.70 3.08
C VAL A 28 14.25 31.35 1.74
N PRO A 29 13.95 32.65 1.51
CA PRO A 29 14.26 33.29 0.24
C PRO A 29 15.78 33.27 0.00
N CYS A 30 16.20 32.77 -1.15
CA CYS A 30 17.58 32.91 -1.60
C CYS A 30 17.89 34.39 -1.90
N LEU A 31 18.29 35.13 -0.87
CA LEU A 31 18.94 36.42 -1.01
C LEU A 31 20.19 36.45 -0.12
N MET A 32 21.33 36.73 -0.77
CA MET A 32 22.61 37.22 -0.22
C MET A 32 23.65 36.21 0.31
N ARG A 33 24.59 35.90 -0.60
CA ARG A 33 26.08 35.80 -0.50
C ARG A 33 26.76 34.75 0.42
N PRO A 34 27.95 34.24 -0.01
CA PRO A 34 28.53 33.02 0.52
C PRO A 34 29.46 33.29 1.69
N ARG A 35 29.30 32.56 2.79
CA ARG A 35 30.38 32.25 3.73
C ARG A 35 30.01 31.04 4.59
N SER A 36 30.72 29.95 4.33
CA SER A 36 30.92 28.76 5.16
C SER A 36 29.68 28.20 5.87
N CYS A 37 28.98 27.29 5.20
CA CYS A 37 28.25 26.24 5.88
C CYS A 37 28.71 24.89 5.30
N PHE A 38 29.09 23.99 6.20
CA PHE A 38 29.72 22.69 5.97
C PHE A 38 29.07 21.92 4.81
N HIS A 39 29.81 21.77 3.71
CA HIS A 39 29.53 20.76 2.70
C HIS A 39 30.09 19.43 3.24
N LYS A 40 29.34 18.76 4.12
CA LYS A 40 29.46 17.30 4.20
C LYS A 40 28.69 16.78 2.99
N PHE A 41 29.40 16.62 1.88
CA PHE A 41 28.91 15.89 0.72
C PHE A 41 28.38 14.54 1.22
N ILE A 42 27.21 14.11 0.73
CA ILE A 42 26.80 12.71 0.85
C ILE A 42 27.84 11.91 0.07
N GLU A 43 28.81 11.32 0.77
CA GLU A 43 30.03 10.75 0.17
C GLU A 43 29.77 9.45 -0.60
N ASP A 44 28.64 8.77 -0.40
CA ASP A 44 28.24 7.68 -1.28
C ASP A 44 26.72 7.48 -1.32
N VAL A 45 26.10 7.80 -2.46
CA VAL A 45 24.67 7.52 -2.70
C VAL A 45 24.43 6.03 -2.95
N SER A 46 25.49 5.22 -3.09
CA SER A 46 25.41 3.80 -3.39
C SER A 46 24.69 3.00 -2.31
N GLU A 47 24.82 3.42 -1.05
CA GLU A 47 24.20 2.80 0.12
C GLU A 47 22.68 2.80 0.05
N PHE A 48 22.09 3.74 -0.70
CA PHE A 48 20.64 3.81 -0.87
C PHE A 48 20.11 2.86 -1.92
N TYR A 49 20.95 2.30 -2.79
CA TYR A 49 20.47 1.46 -3.88
C TYR A 49 20.22 0.02 -3.46
N VAL A 50 19.23 -0.58 -4.12
CA VAL A 50 18.88 -1.99 -3.98
C VAL A 50 19.03 -2.66 -5.33
N SER A 51 19.67 -3.82 -5.33
CA SER A 51 19.73 -4.68 -6.52
C SER A 51 18.35 -5.28 -6.78
N TYR A 52 17.64 -4.70 -7.75
CA TYR A 52 16.33 -5.20 -8.19
C TYR A 52 16.52 -6.18 -9.36
N PRO A 53 16.29 -7.49 -9.17
CA PRO A 53 16.56 -8.51 -10.20
C PRO A 53 15.60 -8.47 -11.39
N ARG A 54 14.46 -7.75 -11.29
CA ARG A 54 13.41 -7.65 -12.35
C ARG A 54 12.77 -8.97 -12.76
N SER A 55 13.06 -10.03 -12.01
CA SER A 55 12.40 -11.33 -12.06
C SER A 55 12.29 -11.84 -10.63
N TYR A 56 11.08 -11.92 -10.10
CA TYR A 56 10.85 -12.47 -8.77
C TYR A 56 10.50 -13.95 -8.84
N SER A 57 11.06 -14.73 -7.92
CA SER A 57 10.55 -16.04 -7.54
C SER A 57 9.58 -15.89 -6.36
N LEU A 58 8.49 -16.65 -6.41
CA LEU A 58 7.52 -16.76 -5.33
C LEU A 58 7.77 -18.06 -4.57
N LEU A 59 7.84 -17.96 -3.25
CA LEU A 59 7.85 -19.10 -2.35
C LEU A 59 6.42 -19.60 -2.11
N ILE A 60 5.48 -18.67 -1.90
CA ILE A 60 4.05 -18.91 -1.73
C ILE A 60 3.32 -18.00 -2.72
N ASP A 61 2.40 -18.59 -3.48
CA ASP A 61 1.59 -17.91 -4.48
C ASP A 61 0.12 -18.33 -4.36
N GLU A 62 -0.77 -17.47 -4.82
CA GLU A 62 -2.22 -17.64 -4.81
C GLU A 62 -2.80 -17.31 -6.20
N PRO A 63 -2.46 -18.11 -7.23
CA PRO A 63 -2.61 -17.72 -8.63
C PRO A 63 -4.06 -17.55 -9.08
N GLU A 64 -4.99 -18.29 -8.49
CA GLU A 64 -6.38 -18.35 -8.93
C GLU A 64 -7.33 -17.45 -8.13
N ARG A 65 -7.00 -17.15 -6.87
CA ARG A 65 -7.94 -16.52 -5.93
C ARG A 65 -8.43 -15.16 -6.41
N CYS A 66 -7.55 -14.36 -7.01
CA CYS A 66 -7.92 -13.03 -7.49
C CYS A 66 -8.78 -13.09 -8.76
N GLN A 67 -8.53 -14.07 -9.63
CA GLN A 67 -9.27 -14.24 -10.88
C GLN A 67 -10.67 -14.79 -10.64
N GLN A 68 -10.83 -15.72 -9.69
CA GLN A 68 -12.12 -16.35 -9.37
C GLN A 68 -13.16 -15.35 -8.82
N GLY A 69 -12.73 -14.26 -8.19
CA GLY A 69 -13.62 -13.24 -7.62
C GLY A 69 -13.73 -11.94 -8.42
N ALA A 70 -12.80 -11.67 -9.34
CA ALA A 70 -12.65 -10.38 -10.05
C ALA A 70 -12.94 -9.17 -9.13
N PRO A 71 -12.21 -9.05 -8.00
CA PRO A 71 -12.58 -8.14 -6.93
C PRO A 71 -12.52 -6.68 -7.39
N PHE A 72 -13.44 -5.86 -6.88
CA PHE A 72 -13.42 -4.43 -7.15
C PHE A 72 -12.19 -3.76 -6.52
N LEU A 73 -11.79 -4.23 -5.34
CA LEU A 73 -10.64 -3.72 -4.60
C LEU A 73 -9.79 -4.88 -4.06
N VAL A 74 -8.48 -4.79 -4.31
CA VAL A 74 -7.47 -5.67 -3.71
C VAL A 74 -6.72 -4.89 -2.62
N LEU A 75 -6.79 -5.35 -1.38
CA LEU A 75 -5.99 -4.83 -0.28
C LEU A 75 -4.71 -5.65 -0.19
N VAL A 76 -3.56 -4.99 -0.20
CA VAL A 76 -2.27 -5.65 0.00
C VAL A 76 -1.60 -5.07 1.24
N VAL A 77 -1.25 -5.95 2.18
CA VAL A 77 -0.62 -5.58 3.44
C VAL A 77 0.78 -6.20 3.50
N PRO A 78 1.85 -5.41 3.31
CA PRO A 78 3.19 -5.87 3.58
C PRO A 78 3.37 -6.13 5.08
N VAL A 79 3.62 -7.38 5.46
CA VAL A 79 3.83 -7.81 6.86
C VAL A 79 5.06 -8.70 6.93
N SER A 80 5.78 -8.67 8.06
CA SER A 80 6.93 -9.56 8.28
C SER A 80 6.47 -11.02 8.41
N PRO A 81 7.22 -12.02 7.90
CA PRO A 81 6.88 -13.44 8.01
C PRO A 81 6.52 -13.89 9.43
N GLY A 82 7.32 -13.50 10.43
CA GLY A 82 7.10 -13.85 11.83
C GLY A 82 5.95 -13.10 12.51
N ASP A 83 5.35 -12.08 11.88
CA ASP A 83 4.30 -11.25 12.49
C ASP A 83 2.90 -11.79 12.17
N ARG A 84 2.65 -13.02 12.59
CA ARG A 84 1.34 -13.68 12.48
C ARG A 84 0.27 -12.96 13.31
N THR A 85 0.63 -12.43 14.47
CA THR A 85 -0.29 -11.69 15.34
C THR A 85 -0.93 -10.50 14.62
N SER A 86 -0.16 -9.72 13.85
CA SER A 86 -0.74 -8.64 13.02
C SER A 86 -1.66 -9.16 11.93
N ARG A 87 -1.31 -10.28 11.27
CA ARG A 87 -2.17 -10.87 10.22
C ARG A 87 -3.50 -11.33 10.79
N ASP A 88 -3.48 -12.05 11.90
CA ASP A 88 -4.69 -12.55 12.57
C ASP A 88 -5.57 -11.39 13.06
N ALA A 89 -4.99 -10.37 13.69
CA ALA A 89 -5.74 -9.17 14.09
C ALA A 89 -6.37 -8.43 12.90
N ILE A 90 -5.71 -8.39 11.75
CA ILE A 90 -6.28 -7.81 10.52
C ILE A 90 -7.44 -8.66 10.02
N ARG A 91 -7.29 -9.99 9.96
CA ARG A 91 -8.36 -10.92 9.55
C ARG A 91 -9.59 -10.83 10.44
N ASP A 92 -9.38 -10.70 11.75
CA ASP A 92 -10.45 -10.60 12.75
C ASP A 92 -11.14 -9.23 12.76
N THR A 93 -10.60 -8.25 12.04
CA THR A 93 -11.12 -6.87 11.99
C THR A 93 -11.53 -6.45 10.58
N TRP A 94 -10.90 -5.43 10.00
CA TRP A 94 -11.26 -4.86 8.70
C TRP A 94 -10.83 -5.73 7.52
N GLY A 95 -9.95 -6.70 7.74
CA GLY A 95 -9.42 -7.62 6.74
C GLY A 95 -10.26 -8.88 6.56
N GLY A 96 -11.34 -9.04 7.32
CA GLY A 96 -12.28 -10.15 7.16
C GLY A 96 -13.01 -10.12 5.80
N ARG A 97 -13.92 -11.08 5.57
CA ARG A 97 -14.68 -11.12 4.31
C ARG A 97 -15.77 -10.06 4.29
N TRP A 98 -15.69 -9.09 3.37
CA TRP A 98 -16.70 -8.04 3.21
C TRP A 98 -16.84 -7.57 1.77
N SER A 99 -17.80 -6.67 1.52
CA SER A 99 -18.04 -6.09 0.21
C SER A 99 -18.28 -4.57 0.29
N ALA A 100 -17.63 -3.81 -0.58
CA ALA A 100 -17.77 -2.36 -0.69
C ALA A 100 -18.92 -2.03 -1.67
N SER A 101 -20.05 -1.53 -1.16
CA SER A 101 -21.23 -1.22 -2.00
C SER A 101 -21.69 -2.43 -2.83
N GLY A 102 -21.69 -3.63 -2.23
CA GLY A 102 -22.07 -4.88 -2.90
C GLY A 102 -21.00 -5.46 -3.84
N ARG A 103 -19.79 -4.89 -3.89
CA ARG A 103 -18.68 -5.41 -4.70
C ARG A 103 -17.60 -6.04 -3.83
N GLU A 104 -17.06 -7.16 -4.28
CA GLU A 104 -16.08 -7.94 -3.52
C GLU A 104 -14.78 -7.17 -3.26
N VAL A 105 -14.25 -7.35 -2.05
CA VAL A 105 -12.93 -6.88 -1.64
C VAL A 105 -12.12 -8.08 -1.18
N GLN A 106 -10.89 -8.20 -1.68
CA GLN A 106 -9.98 -9.29 -1.31
C GLN A 106 -8.73 -8.73 -0.64
N LEU A 107 -8.26 -9.44 0.38
CA LEU A 107 -7.05 -9.13 1.15
C LEU A 107 -5.95 -10.14 0.82
N TYR A 108 -4.73 -9.63 0.65
CA TYR A 108 -3.50 -10.40 0.58
C TYR A 108 -2.44 -9.81 1.51
N PHE A 109 -1.76 -10.67 2.26
CA PHE A 109 -0.55 -10.37 2.99
C PHE A 109 0.65 -10.62 2.09
N LEU A 110 1.53 -9.62 2.01
CA LEU A 110 2.75 -9.71 1.23
C LEU A 110 3.95 -9.87 2.16
N LEU A 111 4.74 -10.89 1.92
CA LEU A 111 5.87 -11.30 2.77
C LEU A 111 7.16 -11.42 1.93
N GLY A 112 8.32 -11.20 2.53
CA GLY A 112 9.59 -11.77 2.08
C GLY A 112 9.86 -13.09 2.79
N SER A 113 11.11 -13.53 2.83
CA SER A 113 11.59 -14.66 3.64
C SER A 113 12.45 -14.19 4.80
N ILE A 114 12.74 -15.06 5.77
CA ILE A 114 13.77 -14.80 6.78
C ILE A 114 15.01 -15.61 6.39
N ALA A 115 16.20 -15.06 6.56
CA ALA A 115 17.45 -15.71 6.15
C ALA A 115 17.71 -17.03 6.90
N GLU A 116 17.31 -17.09 8.16
CA GLU A 116 17.46 -18.25 9.04
C GLU A 116 16.15 -18.46 9.81
N GLY A 117 15.62 -19.69 9.79
CA GLY A 117 14.41 -20.06 10.52
C GLY A 117 13.44 -20.92 9.71
N ASN A 118 12.30 -21.23 10.32
CA ASN A 118 11.26 -22.10 9.75
C ASN A 118 9.99 -21.33 9.34
N GLU A 119 10.04 -20.00 9.33
CA GLU A 119 8.89 -19.12 9.12
C GLU A 119 8.24 -19.35 7.77
N THR A 120 9.02 -19.56 6.70
CA THR A 120 8.49 -19.94 5.39
C THR A 120 7.63 -21.21 5.45
N GLN A 121 7.97 -22.19 6.29
CA GLN A 121 7.15 -23.40 6.45
C GLN A 121 5.87 -23.12 7.26
N LEU A 122 5.96 -22.26 8.28
CA LEU A 122 4.81 -21.82 9.07
C LEU A 122 3.84 -21.00 8.20
N ASP A 123 4.37 -20.06 7.40
CA ASP A 123 3.60 -19.27 6.44
C ASP A 123 2.92 -20.16 5.39
N ARG A 124 3.59 -21.21 4.89
CA ARG A 124 2.97 -22.21 4.01
C ARG A 124 1.80 -22.92 4.68
N SER A 125 1.95 -23.30 5.94
CA SER A 125 0.86 -23.95 6.69
C SER A 125 -0.33 -23.01 6.90
N GLU A 126 -0.07 -21.73 7.13
CA GLU A 126 -1.08 -20.69 7.26
C GLU A 126 -1.78 -20.41 5.92
N SER A 127 -1.03 -20.31 4.81
CA SER A 127 -1.59 -20.08 3.47
C SER A 127 -2.52 -21.20 3.04
N ARG A 128 -2.24 -22.46 3.40
CA ARG A 128 -3.14 -23.59 3.12
C ARG A 128 -4.52 -23.46 3.77
N ILE A 129 -4.67 -22.61 4.77
CA ILE A 129 -5.92 -22.39 5.48
C ILE A 129 -6.57 -21.10 4.98
N HIS A 130 -5.80 -20.01 4.92
CA HIS A 130 -6.33 -18.67 4.66
C HIS A 130 -6.26 -18.23 3.20
N HIS A 131 -5.39 -18.85 2.39
CA HIS A 131 -5.14 -18.57 0.97
C HIS A 131 -4.81 -17.11 0.64
N ASP A 132 -4.30 -16.35 1.60
CA ASP A 132 -4.13 -14.89 1.52
C ASP A 132 -2.66 -14.46 1.63
N ILE A 133 -1.69 -15.36 1.48
CA ILE A 133 -0.26 -15.05 1.60
C ILE A 133 0.41 -15.12 0.23
N VAL A 134 1.07 -14.02 -0.14
CA VAL A 134 2.02 -13.99 -1.26
C VAL A 134 3.39 -13.75 -0.67
N GLN A 135 4.31 -14.68 -0.92
CA GLN A 135 5.66 -14.64 -0.34
C GLN A 135 6.73 -14.63 -1.43
N GLY A 136 7.53 -13.56 -1.45
CA GLY A 136 8.69 -13.44 -2.33
C GLY A 136 9.92 -14.16 -1.78
N ASP A 137 10.73 -14.66 -2.70
CA ASP A 137 12.04 -15.26 -2.39
C ASP A 137 13.12 -14.17 -2.25
N PHE A 138 12.95 -13.29 -1.28
CA PHE A 138 13.95 -12.30 -0.88
C PHE A 138 13.87 -12.08 0.62
N VAL A 139 15.01 -11.85 1.25
CA VAL A 139 15.07 -11.59 2.70
C VAL A 139 14.25 -10.34 3.04
N ASP A 140 13.26 -10.49 3.92
CA ASP A 140 12.44 -9.42 4.43
C ASP A 140 13.27 -8.54 5.37
N SER A 141 13.56 -7.34 4.91
CA SER A 141 14.31 -6.35 5.66
C SER A 141 13.91 -4.96 5.22
N TYR A 142 14.19 -3.97 6.07
CA TYR A 142 13.95 -2.57 5.72
C TYR A 142 14.67 -2.17 4.41
N ARG A 143 15.86 -2.72 4.15
CA ARG A 143 16.58 -2.48 2.89
C ARG A 143 15.89 -3.08 1.66
N ASN A 144 15.03 -4.09 1.84
CA ASN A 144 14.36 -4.81 0.76
C ASN A 144 12.88 -4.45 0.62
N LEU A 145 12.38 -3.40 1.29
CA LEU A 145 11.00 -2.94 1.13
C LEU A 145 10.64 -2.56 -0.32
N THR A 146 11.62 -2.10 -1.09
CA THR A 146 11.44 -1.84 -2.52
C THR A 146 11.24 -3.12 -3.31
N LEU A 147 11.96 -4.20 -2.98
CA LEU A 147 11.72 -5.51 -3.61
C LEU A 147 10.31 -5.99 -3.31
N LYS A 148 9.86 -5.81 -2.08
CA LYS A 148 8.50 -6.12 -1.65
C LYS A 148 7.45 -5.30 -2.40
N THR A 149 7.66 -4.01 -2.57
CA THR A 149 6.73 -3.14 -3.31
C THR A 149 6.70 -3.47 -4.79
N MET A 150 7.84 -3.81 -5.40
CA MET A 150 7.89 -4.20 -6.79
C MET A 150 7.28 -5.58 -7.02
N LEU A 151 7.49 -6.54 -6.11
CA LEU A 151 6.78 -7.82 -6.13
C LEU A 151 5.27 -7.62 -6.09
N MET A 152 4.77 -6.76 -5.21
CA MET A 152 3.34 -6.41 -5.15
C MET A 152 2.81 -5.96 -6.51
N LEU A 153 3.52 -5.04 -7.15
CA LEU A 153 3.10 -4.45 -8.42
C LEU A 153 3.11 -5.50 -9.55
N GLU A 154 4.13 -6.34 -9.60
CA GLU A 154 4.24 -7.45 -10.56
C GLU A 154 3.10 -8.45 -10.35
N TRP A 155 2.91 -8.92 -9.11
CA TRP A 155 1.89 -9.90 -8.76
C TRP A 155 0.47 -9.39 -9.06
N LEU A 156 0.16 -8.13 -8.73
CA LEU A 156 -1.13 -7.52 -9.06
C LEU A 156 -1.33 -7.41 -10.58
N SER A 157 -0.27 -7.08 -11.32
CA SER A 157 -0.35 -6.94 -12.78
C SER A 157 -0.57 -8.27 -13.48
N SER A 158 -0.10 -9.39 -12.91
CA SER A 158 -0.23 -10.72 -13.50
C SER A 158 -1.47 -11.48 -13.01
N HIS A 159 -1.81 -11.39 -11.72
CA HIS A 159 -2.84 -12.22 -11.09
C HIS A 159 -4.17 -11.50 -10.91
N CYS A 160 -4.18 -10.17 -10.86
CA CYS A 160 -5.38 -9.36 -10.65
C CYS A 160 -5.67 -8.38 -11.80
N PRO A 161 -5.59 -8.79 -13.09
CA PRO A 161 -5.66 -7.87 -14.23
C PRO A 161 -7.04 -7.23 -14.43
N ASP A 162 -8.09 -7.73 -13.78
CA ASP A 162 -9.47 -7.23 -13.89
C ASP A 162 -9.93 -6.45 -12.65
N SER A 163 -9.09 -6.38 -11.62
CA SER A 163 -9.42 -5.61 -10.43
C SER A 163 -9.38 -4.11 -10.73
N ALA A 164 -10.41 -3.38 -10.29
CA ALA A 164 -10.48 -1.94 -10.59
C ALA A 164 -9.47 -1.14 -9.74
N TYR A 165 -9.25 -1.56 -8.49
CA TYR A 165 -8.37 -0.87 -7.55
C TYR A 165 -7.50 -1.87 -6.77
N ALA A 166 -6.30 -1.44 -6.43
CA ALA A 166 -5.45 -2.05 -5.43
C ALA A 166 -5.05 -0.99 -4.39
N MET A 167 -4.93 -1.36 -3.13
CA MET A 167 -4.50 -0.46 -2.05
C MET A 167 -3.43 -1.12 -1.20
N LYS A 168 -2.26 -0.47 -1.13
CA LYS A 168 -1.20 -0.86 -0.19
C LYS A 168 -1.53 -0.25 1.18
N LEU A 169 -1.68 -1.10 2.19
CA LEU A 169 -1.94 -0.72 3.58
C LEU A 169 -0.77 -1.15 4.46
N LEU A 170 -0.42 -0.34 5.46
CA LEU A 170 0.59 -0.69 6.46
C LEU A 170 -0.11 -1.41 7.63
N SER A 171 0.47 -2.52 8.12
CA SER A 171 -0.03 -3.18 9.34
C SER A 171 0.17 -2.30 10.58
N THR A 172 1.32 -1.61 10.67
CA THR A 172 1.68 -0.72 11.78
C THR A 172 2.47 0.51 11.30
N ALA A 173 2.55 1.55 12.14
CA ALA A 173 3.42 2.69 11.88
C ALA A 173 4.92 2.28 11.96
N PRO A 174 5.78 2.64 10.98
CA PRO A 174 7.22 2.49 11.15
C PRO A 174 7.71 3.37 12.31
N ARG A 175 8.44 2.79 13.27
CA ARG A 175 8.84 3.46 14.52
C ARG A 175 9.97 4.49 14.36
N ARG A 176 10.76 4.48 13.26
CA ARG A 176 11.87 5.42 12.96
C ARG A 176 12.14 5.55 11.44
N SER A 177 12.77 6.66 11.03
CA SER A 177 13.37 6.95 9.70
C SER A 177 12.40 7.06 8.49
N TYR A 178 11.65 8.15 8.39
CA TYR A 178 10.90 8.53 7.17
C TYR A 178 11.24 9.97 6.72
N VAL A 179 11.10 10.27 5.43
CA VAL A 179 11.45 11.58 4.80
C VAL A 179 10.24 12.12 4.04
N SER A 180 9.93 13.43 4.12
CA SER A 180 8.77 14.07 3.46
C SER A 180 9.12 15.25 2.53
N GLY A 181 8.32 15.47 1.47
CA GLY A 181 8.47 16.56 0.48
C GLY A 181 7.14 17.03 -0.15
N MET A 182 7.18 18.05 -1.02
CA MET A 182 5.98 18.71 -1.59
C MET A 182 5.11 17.80 -2.48
N VAL A 183 3.78 17.85 -2.26
CA VAL A 183 2.76 17.23 -3.10
C VAL A 183 1.64 18.25 -3.37
N GLN A 184 1.18 18.31 -4.62
CA GLN A 184 0.30 19.35 -5.17
C GLN A 184 -1.16 19.26 -4.65
N HIS A 185 -1.84 20.41 -4.54
CA HIS A 185 -3.20 20.53 -4.00
C HIS A 185 -4.29 20.66 -5.08
N ARG A 186 -5.51 20.16 -4.78
CA ARG A 186 -6.81 20.33 -5.47
C ARG A 186 -6.97 19.70 -6.87
N ALA A 187 -7.02 18.36 -6.93
CA ALA A 187 -7.50 17.68 -8.15
C ALA A 187 -8.31 16.42 -7.82
N GLU A 188 -9.44 16.21 -8.51
CA GLU A 188 -10.38 15.09 -8.35
C GLU A 188 -9.91 13.75 -8.93
N VAL A 189 -9.92 12.68 -8.13
CA VAL A 189 -9.46 11.33 -8.54
C VAL A 189 -9.94 10.96 -9.94
N GLN A 190 -8.98 10.70 -10.85
CA GLN A 190 -9.26 10.54 -12.27
C GLN A 190 -9.49 9.07 -12.60
N ARG A 191 -10.76 8.73 -12.88
CA ARG A 191 -11.29 7.37 -13.01
C ARG A 191 -11.35 6.85 -14.45
N ASP A 192 -10.97 7.67 -15.42
CA ASP A 192 -11.01 7.33 -16.85
C ASP A 192 -9.74 6.60 -17.25
N THR A 193 -9.87 5.34 -17.69
CA THR A 193 -8.78 4.46 -18.16
C THR A 193 -8.04 4.99 -19.38
N ARG A 194 -8.65 5.93 -20.13
CA ARG A 194 -8.03 6.59 -21.29
C ARG A 194 -7.33 7.90 -20.93
N SER A 195 -7.42 8.33 -19.67
CA SER A 195 -6.72 9.52 -19.21
C SER A 195 -5.22 9.27 -19.13
N LYS A 196 -4.42 10.26 -19.54
CA LYS A 196 -2.97 10.26 -19.29
C LYS A 196 -2.58 10.14 -17.80
N TRP A 197 -3.55 10.37 -16.91
CA TRP A 197 -3.40 10.34 -15.45
C TRP A 197 -3.95 9.05 -14.81
N TYR A 198 -4.41 8.08 -15.60
CA TYR A 198 -4.72 6.72 -15.15
C TYR A 198 -3.42 5.94 -14.91
N LEU A 199 -3.32 5.27 -13.75
CA LEU A 199 -2.07 4.65 -13.30
C LEU A 199 -2.26 3.16 -12.95
N PRO A 200 -2.11 2.26 -13.93
CA PRO A 200 -2.08 0.82 -13.69
C PRO A 200 -0.69 0.39 -13.17
N SER A 201 -0.64 -0.70 -12.40
CA SER A 201 0.62 -1.28 -11.90
C SER A 201 1.67 -1.47 -13.00
N SER A 202 1.25 -1.94 -14.18
CA SER A 202 2.11 -2.19 -15.35
C SER A 202 2.90 -0.97 -15.83
N ARG A 203 2.35 0.25 -15.70
CA ARG A 203 3.03 1.48 -16.11
C ARG A 203 4.15 1.84 -15.15
N ILE A 204 3.96 1.57 -13.86
CA ILE A 204 5.02 1.71 -12.85
C ILE A 204 6.12 0.69 -13.13
N LEU A 205 5.76 -0.58 -13.39
CA LEU A 205 6.71 -1.65 -13.73
C LEU A 205 7.55 -1.33 -14.98
N GLN A 206 6.93 -0.75 -16.01
CA GLN A 206 7.64 -0.39 -17.24
C GLN A 206 8.73 0.66 -17.01
N VAL A 207 8.47 1.63 -16.14
CA VAL A 207 9.38 2.74 -15.85
C VAL A 207 10.38 2.39 -14.75
N SER A 208 10.02 1.50 -13.82
CA SER A 208 10.92 0.97 -12.79
C SER A 208 12.19 0.36 -13.40
N ALA A 209 12.10 -0.22 -14.61
CA ALA A 209 13.24 -0.73 -15.36
C ALA A 209 14.27 0.36 -15.77
N ARG A 210 13.91 1.64 -15.70
CA ARG A 210 14.75 2.79 -16.06
C ARG A 210 15.17 3.62 -14.84
N VAL A 211 14.48 3.47 -13.72
CA VAL A 211 14.79 4.14 -12.46
C VAL A 211 15.67 3.24 -11.61
N ARG A 212 16.75 3.77 -11.04
CA ARG A 212 17.60 3.00 -10.14
C ARG A 212 16.88 2.80 -8.80
N ALA A 213 16.66 1.54 -8.42
CA ALA A 213 15.93 1.18 -7.20
C ALA A 213 16.65 1.67 -5.94
N LEU A 214 15.92 2.38 -5.09
CA LEU A 214 16.35 2.83 -3.77
C LEU A 214 15.69 1.96 -2.70
N TYR A 215 16.26 1.80 -1.50
CA TYR A 215 15.62 1.00 -0.45
C TYR A 215 14.42 1.68 0.20
N ILE A 216 14.29 3.00 0.02
CA ILE A 216 13.12 3.76 0.47
C ILE A 216 12.05 3.63 -0.62
N GLU A 217 11.11 2.71 -0.41
CA GLU A 217 10.17 2.27 -1.43
C GLU A 217 9.21 3.36 -1.88
N ASP A 218 8.74 4.20 -0.94
CA ASP A 218 7.83 5.31 -1.27
C ASP A 218 8.53 6.37 -2.13
N VAL A 219 9.83 6.61 -1.89
CA VAL A 219 10.65 7.50 -2.71
C VAL A 219 10.85 6.89 -4.09
N TYR A 220 11.15 5.60 -4.16
CA TYR A 220 11.34 4.91 -5.43
C TYR A 220 10.07 4.91 -6.30
N VAL A 221 8.91 4.64 -5.70
CA VAL A 221 7.62 4.79 -6.37
C VAL A 221 7.43 6.24 -6.82
N GLY A 222 7.71 7.23 -5.96
CA GLY A 222 7.63 8.65 -6.32
C GLY A 222 8.51 9.03 -7.51
N LEU A 223 9.72 8.45 -7.63
CA LEU A 223 10.58 8.62 -8.79
C LEU A 223 9.97 7.99 -10.04
N CYS A 224 9.41 6.78 -9.96
CA CYS A 224 8.71 6.15 -11.08
C CYS A 224 7.49 6.98 -11.54
N LEU A 225 6.73 7.55 -10.60
CA LEU A 225 5.62 8.45 -10.90
C LEU A 225 6.10 9.74 -11.60
N ARG A 226 7.20 10.32 -11.13
CA ARG A 226 7.81 11.51 -11.74
C ARG A 226 8.23 11.25 -13.18
N GLU A 227 8.86 10.11 -13.44
CA GLU A 227 9.23 9.68 -14.80
C GLU A 227 8.00 9.46 -15.70
N LEU A 228 6.88 9.00 -15.13
CA LEU A 228 5.59 8.90 -15.83
C LEU A 228 4.90 10.27 -16.02
N GLY A 229 5.45 11.35 -15.46
CA GLY A 229 4.80 12.66 -15.42
C GLY A 229 3.53 12.68 -14.57
N VAL A 230 3.38 11.74 -13.64
CA VAL A 230 2.22 11.60 -12.75
C VAL A 230 2.56 12.17 -11.37
N ALA A 231 1.72 13.06 -10.87
CA ALA A 231 1.83 13.58 -9.51
C ALA A 231 0.85 12.85 -8.57
N PRO A 232 1.30 12.37 -7.39
CA PRO A 232 0.40 11.81 -6.39
C PRO A 232 -0.57 12.87 -5.87
N ARG A 233 -1.73 12.44 -5.37
CA ARG A 233 -2.79 13.33 -4.88
C ARG A 233 -2.97 13.18 -3.38
N LEU A 234 -3.00 14.32 -2.69
CA LEU A 234 -3.28 14.35 -1.26
C LEU A 234 -4.78 14.15 -0.98
N SER A 235 -5.09 13.33 0.02
CA SER A 235 -6.45 13.20 0.55
C SER A 235 -6.42 13.29 2.08
N HIS A 236 -7.29 14.13 2.64
CA HIS A 236 -7.43 14.30 4.08
C HIS A 236 -8.07 13.08 4.77
N MET A 237 -8.59 12.14 3.99
CA MET A 237 -9.20 10.90 4.47
C MET A 237 -8.16 9.83 4.87
N PHE A 238 -6.88 10.02 4.52
CA PHE A 238 -5.79 9.17 4.99
C PHE A 238 -5.15 9.80 6.22
N LYS A 239 -5.50 9.31 7.41
CA LYS A 239 -4.98 9.82 8.68
C LYS A 239 -3.71 9.08 9.09
N ALA A 240 -2.76 9.82 9.64
CA ALA A 240 -1.49 9.28 10.14
C ALA A 240 -1.56 8.76 11.58
N GLY A 241 -2.74 8.75 12.20
CA GLY A 241 -2.96 8.34 13.57
C GLY A 241 -4.38 8.65 14.02
N LEU A 242 -4.79 8.05 15.13
CA LEU A 242 -6.08 8.32 15.75
C LEU A 242 -6.16 9.76 16.30
N PRO A 243 -7.38 10.35 16.33
CA PRO A 243 -7.63 11.57 17.09
C PRO A 243 -7.41 11.27 18.59
N GLY A 244 -6.90 12.25 19.34
CA GLY A 244 -6.35 12.12 20.71
C GLY A 244 -7.08 11.16 21.68
N PHE A 245 -7.63 11.68 22.78
CA PHE A 245 -8.20 10.81 23.83
C PHE A 245 -9.62 10.31 23.53
N LEU A 246 -10.37 10.99 22.67
CA LEU A 246 -11.75 10.64 22.33
C LEU A 246 -11.93 10.65 20.81
N ILE A 247 -12.48 9.57 20.27
CA ILE A 247 -12.81 9.44 18.84
C ILE A 247 -14.18 10.08 18.58
N PRO A 248 -14.26 11.16 17.78
CA PRO A 248 -15.53 11.80 17.45
C PRO A 248 -16.50 10.84 16.78
N ARG A 249 -17.80 11.03 17.02
CA ARG A 249 -18.88 10.15 16.53
C ARG A 249 -18.84 9.91 15.01
N CYS A 250 -18.60 10.97 14.22
CA CYS A 250 -18.56 10.90 12.76
C CYS A 250 -17.14 10.65 12.20
N TYR A 251 -16.15 10.37 13.05
CA TYR A 251 -14.76 10.23 12.58
C TYR A 251 -14.62 9.14 11.50
N TRP A 252 -15.36 8.04 11.64
CA TRP A 252 -15.25 6.89 10.75
C TRP A 252 -15.91 7.09 9.38
N THR A 253 -16.85 8.03 9.25
CA THR A 253 -17.47 8.36 7.95
C THR A 253 -16.56 9.23 7.09
N ASP A 254 -15.56 9.88 7.70
CA ASP A 254 -14.71 10.89 7.07
C ASP A 254 -13.29 10.40 6.75
N ILE A 255 -13.01 9.11 6.96
CA ILE A 255 -11.69 8.53 6.74
C ILE A 255 -11.73 7.27 5.87
N ILE A 256 -10.66 7.06 5.11
CA ILE A 256 -10.38 5.81 4.40
C ILE A 256 -9.46 4.94 5.25
N THR A 257 -8.43 5.54 5.86
CA THR A 257 -7.49 4.80 6.71
C THR A 257 -7.00 5.66 7.87
N THR A 258 -6.63 5.01 8.97
CA THR A 258 -5.86 5.58 10.07
C THR A 258 -4.70 4.64 10.40
N ILE A 259 -3.59 5.16 10.92
CA ILE A 259 -2.46 4.32 11.32
C ILE A 259 -2.64 3.94 12.79
N MET A 260 -2.51 2.65 13.10
CA MET A 260 -2.49 2.13 14.47
C MET A 260 -1.04 1.81 14.89
N ARG A 261 -0.81 1.80 16.20
CA ARG A 261 0.50 1.51 16.78
C ARG A 261 0.86 0.03 16.72
N ASP A 262 -0.11 -0.84 16.96
CA ASP A 262 0.03 -2.29 17.10
C ASP A 262 -1.34 -2.98 16.94
N SER A 263 -1.32 -4.31 16.95
CA SER A 263 -2.47 -5.19 16.79
C SER A 263 -3.48 -5.08 17.94
N GLU A 264 -3.02 -4.79 19.15
CA GLU A 264 -3.88 -4.60 20.32
C GLU A 264 -4.73 -3.33 20.15
N GLN A 265 -4.10 -2.19 19.81
CA GLN A 265 -4.84 -0.96 19.51
C GLN A 265 -5.80 -1.15 18.33
N LEU A 266 -5.44 -1.96 17.32
CA LEU A 266 -6.34 -2.27 16.20
C LEU A 266 -7.62 -2.97 16.70
N LEU A 267 -7.48 -4.02 17.52
CA LEU A 267 -8.60 -4.79 18.05
C LEU A 267 -9.51 -3.92 18.94
N GLU A 268 -8.95 -3.17 19.88
CA GLU A 268 -9.70 -2.26 20.76
C GLU A 268 -10.46 -1.18 19.97
N THR A 269 -9.78 -0.61 18.97
CA THR A 269 -10.39 0.43 18.12
C THR A 269 -11.49 -0.16 17.25
N TRP A 270 -11.33 -1.40 16.78
CA TRP A 270 -12.33 -2.09 15.99
C TRP A 270 -13.62 -2.33 16.78
N GLU A 271 -13.53 -2.75 18.05
CA GLU A 271 -14.70 -2.87 18.91
C GLU A 271 -15.43 -1.52 19.10
N THR A 272 -14.66 -0.45 19.29
CA THR A 272 -15.20 0.90 19.43
C THR A 272 -15.91 1.35 18.15
N TYR A 273 -15.30 1.08 16.99
CA TYR A 273 -15.88 1.35 15.68
C TYR A 273 -17.21 0.60 15.46
N GLN A 274 -17.26 -0.70 15.79
CA GLN A 274 -18.49 -1.50 15.64
C GLN A 274 -19.63 -0.96 16.52
N LYS A 275 -19.33 -0.58 17.77
CA LYS A 275 -20.31 0.06 18.68
C LYS A 275 -20.82 1.39 18.13
N GLN A 276 -19.94 2.22 17.59
CA GLN A 276 -20.32 3.52 17.02
C GLN A 276 -21.10 3.38 15.71
N LEU A 277 -20.75 2.43 14.84
CA LEU A 277 -21.52 2.12 13.63
C LEU A 277 -22.97 1.70 13.94
N GLY A 278 -23.16 0.85 14.96
CA GLY A 278 -24.50 0.47 15.41
C GLY A 278 -25.33 1.69 15.80
N SER A 279 -24.74 2.57 16.61
CA SER A 279 -25.37 3.82 17.04
C SER A 279 -25.68 4.79 15.89
N VAL A 280 -24.82 4.87 14.86
CA VAL A 280 -25.05 5.72 13.68
C VAL A 280 -26.18 5.16 12.82
N ARG A 281 -26.25 3.84 12.63
CA ARG A 281 -27.34 3.19 11.89
C ARG A 281 -28.70 3.34 12.57
N GLU A 282 -28.73 3.30 13.91
CA GLU A 282 -29.95 3.46 14.69
C GLU A 282 -30.45 4.90 14.75
N LEU A 283 -29.53 5.87 14.91
CA LEU A 283 -29.89 7.27 15.13
C LEU A 283 -29.89 8.10 13.84
N GLY A 284 -29.32 7.60 12.74
CA GLY A 284 -29.44 8.20 11.40
C GLY A 284 -28.66 9.48 11.14
N PHE A 285 -27.73 9.88 12.02
CA PHE A 285 -26.98 11.13 11.88
C PHE A 285 -25.46 10.93 12.00
N CYS A 286 -24.76 11.22 10.89
CA CYS A 286 -23.35 11.57 10.80
C CYS A 286 -23.15 12.69 9.79
#